data_AF-A0A522DSV3-F1
#
_entry.id   AF-A0A522DSV3-F1
#
_cell.length_a   1.000
_cell.length_b   1.000
_cell.length_c   1.000
_cell.angle_alpha   90.00
_cell.angle_beta   90.00
_cell.angle_gamma   90.00
#
_symmetry.space_group_name_H-M   'P 1'
#
loop_
_entity.id
_entity.type
_entity.pdbx_description
1 polymer ?
#
loop_
_entity_poly.entity_id
_entity_poly.type
_entity_poly.pdbx_seq_one_letter_code
_entity_poly.pdbx_strand_id
1 'polypeptide(L)'
;SEIVAYEADPAICKYLHENIRQNLNEQQAKDITINCQAVWIEDGQVEFEEEGADAGSVVSGLATGKKIPAVNFRRVIEQESIIDFIKMDIEGAEHEVIKAMGASLKKIKYLFIEFHFKEEGNQELDVLLKTLVDYNFHYYLKTGYPVERPFVKVLEKSKPYQISIYAHNQDFFHNKAVQNK
;
A
#
# COMPACT_ATOMS: atom_id res chain seq x y z
N SER A 1 -12.84 13.28 9.69
CA SER A 1 -11.92 12.70 8.70
C SER A 1 -12.50 11.38 8.28
N GLU A 2 -12.54 11.12 6.99
CA GLU A 2 -13.02 9.85 6.46
C GLU A 2 -11.87 8.86 6.35
N ILE A 3 -12.11 7.60 6.68
CA ILE A 3 -11.14 6.51 6.60
C ILE A 3 -11.76 5.36 5.82
N VAL A 4 -11.10 4.95 4.74
CA VAL A 4 -11.48 3.76 3.98
C VAL A 4 -10.36 2.73 4.10
N ALA A 5 -10.68 1.57 4.66
CA ALA A 5 -9.76 0.46 4.83
C ALA A 5 -10.09 -0.67 3.85
N TYR A 6 -9.05 -1.29 3.30
CA TYR A 6 -9.13 -2.52 2.50
C TYR A 6 -8.30 -3.58 3.21
N GLU A 7 -8.91 -4.73 3.51
CA GLU A 7 -8.27 -5.87 4.14
C GLU A 7 -8.57 -7.13 3.33
N ALA A 8 -7.54 -7.80 2.86
CA ALA A 8 -7.64 -8.94 1.95
C ALA A 8 -8.02 -10.23 2.70
N ASP A 9 -7.47 -10.44 3.89
CA ASP A 9 -7.69 -11.65 4.68
C ASP A 9 -9.07 -11.55 5.39
N PRO A 10 -10.03 -12.47 5.12
CA PRO A 10 -11.34 -12.43 5.73
C PRO A 10 -11.34 -12.57 7.26
N ALA A 11 -10.38 -13.32 7.82
CA ALA A 11 -10.21 -13.49 9.26
C ALA A 11 -9.66 -12.20 9.89
N ILE A 12 -8.64 -11.58 9.28
CA ILE A 12 -8.11 -10.28 9.76
C ILE A 12 -9.17 -9.18 9.61
N CYS A 13 -9.93 -9.16 8.51
CA CYS A 13 -11.01 -8.19 8.33
C CYS A 13 -12.08 -8.31 9.44
N LYS A 14 -12.38 -9.53 9.88
CA LYS A 14 -13.27 -9.75 11.02
C LYS A 14 -12.69 -9.16 12.31
N TYR A 15 -11.41 -9.37 12.60
CA TYR A 15 -10.75 -8.76 13.76
C TYR A 15 -10.73 -7.23 13.67
N LEU A 16 -10.53 -6.66 12.47
CA LEU A 16 -10.60 -5.22 12.26
C LEU A 16 -11.98 -4.66 12.63
N HIS A 17 -13.07 -5.30 12.19
CA HIS A 17 -14.43 -4.93 12.60
C HIS A 17 -14.63 -5.01 14.12
N GLU A 18 -14.15 -6.08 14.75
CA GLU A 18 -14.25 -6.26 16.21
C GLU A 18 -13.45 -5.17 16.95
N ASN A 19 -12.24 -4.86 16.49
CA ASN A 19 -11.38 -3.84 17.08
C ASN A 19 -12.01 -2.45 17.00
N ILE A 20 -12.60 -2.08 15.86
CA ILE A 20 -13.34 -0.82 15.73
C ILE A 20 -14.50 -0.78 16.73
N ARG A 21 -15.32 -1.83 16.76
CA ARG A 21 -16.51 -1.91 17.62
C ARG A 21 -16.15 -1.83 19.11
N GLN A 22 -15.02 -2.39 19.53
CA GLN A 22 -14.60 -2.42 20.93
C GLN A 22 -13.93 -1.12 21.40
N ASN A 23 -13.23 -0.41 20.50
CA ASN A 23 -12.40 0.74 20.90
C ASN A 23 -13.01 2.10 20.52
N LEU A 24 -13.98 2.14 19.61
CA LEU A 24 -14.60 3.37 19.12
C LEU A 24 -16.10 3.39 19.42
N ASN A 25 -16.62 4.56 19.78
CA ASN A 25 -18.07 4.77 19.85
C ASN A 25 -18.66 5.03 18.45
N GLU A 26 -20.00 5.01 18.34
CA GLU A 26 -20.71 5.19 17.06
C GLU A 26 -20.30 6.49 16.34
N GLN A 27 -20.14 7.59 17.08
CA GLN A 27 -19.76 8.87 16.50
C GLN A 27 -18.32 8.87 15.95
N GLN A 28 -17.42 8.09 16.54
CA GLN A 28 -16.04 7.92 16.06
C GLN A 28 -15.95 6.96 14.88
N ALA A 29 -16.79 5.92 14.86
CA ALA A 29 -16.77 4.89 13.83
C ALA A 29 -17.57 5.28 12.56
N LYS A 30 -18.45 6.27 12.63
CA LYS A 30 -19.37 6.65 11.53
C LYS A 30 -18.68 6.99 10.21
N ASP A 31 -17.44 7.51 10.27
CA ASP A 31 -16.67 7.97 9.10
C ASP A 31 -15.62 6.91 8.68
N ILE A 32 -15.75 5.66 9.17
CA ILE A 32 -14.86 4.54 8.83
C ILE A 32 -15.60 3.51 7.99
N THR A 33 -15.11 3.27 6.78
CA THR A 33 -15.58 2.20 5.89
C THR A 33 -14.53 1.10 5.82
N ILE A 34 -14.94 -0.16 6.02
CA ILE A 34 -14.10 -1.35 5.85
C ILE A 34 -14.59 -2.14 4.65
N ASN A 35 -13.66 -2.48 3.75
CA ASN A 35 -13.89 -3.37 2.62
C ASN A 35 -13.02 -4.62 2.79
N CYS A 36 -13.64 -5.79 2.97
CA CYS A 36 -12.91 -7.06 3.04
C CYS A 36 -12.56 -7.56 1.63
N GLN A 37 -11.66 -6.85 0.94
CA GLN A 37 -11.23 -7.13 -0.43
C GLN A 37 -9.76 -6.73 -0.61
N ALA A 38 -9.03 -7.48 -1.44
CA ALA A 38 -7.69 -7.11 -1.85
C ALA A 38 -7.70 -5.88 -2.78
N VAL A 39 -6.72 -5.00 -2.60
CA VAL A 39 -6.41 -3.93 -3.54
C VAL A 39 -5.55 -4.49 -4.66
N TRP A 40 -6.02 -4.35 -5.91
CA TRP A 40 -5.35 -4.92 -7.08
C TRP A 40 -5.45 -4.02 -8.32
N ILE A 41 -4.89 -4.50 -9.43
CA ILE A 41 -4.88 -3.80 -10.73
C ILE A 41 -6.16 -4.02 -11.54
N GLU A 42 -6.96 -5.04 -11.19
CA GLU A 42 -8.19 -5.44 -11.86
C GLU A 42 -9.26 -5.84 -10.83
N ASP A 43 -10.54 -5.66 -11.20
CA ASP A 43 -11.66 -6.15 -10.40
C ASP A 43 -11.81 -7.66 -10.58
N GLY A 44 -12.23 -8.37 -9.53
CA GLY A 44 -12.62 -9.78 -9.65
C GLY A 44 -12.21 -10.60 -8.46
N GLN A 45 -11.42 -11.65 -8.71
CA GLN A 45 -10.88 -12.54 -7.70
C GLN A 45 -9.39 -12.70 -7.93
N VAL A 46 -8.62 -12.71 -6.85
CA VAL A 46 -7.20 -13.02 -6.85
C VAL A 46 -6.94 -14.26 -6.01
N GLU A 47 -5.88 -15.00 -6.33
CA GLU A 47 -5.38 -16.05 -5.45
C GLU A 47 -4.58 -15.37 -4.34
N PHE A 48 -4.93 -15.69 -3.10
CA PHE A 48 -4.35 -15.11 -1.90
C PHE A 48 -3.79 -16.22 -1.02
N GLU A 49 -2.54 -16.06 -0.61
CA GLU A 49 -1.87 -16.97 0.30
C GLU A 49 -1.78 -16.33 1.68
N GLU A 50 -2.38 -17.00 2.67
CA GLU A 50 -2.30 -16.61 4.08
C GLU A 50 -0.99 -17.16 4.66
N GLU A 51 -0.15 -16.32 5.27
CA GLU A 51 1.05 -16.80 5.97
C GLU A 51 0.73 -17.37 7.37
N GLY A 52 -0.53 -17.30 7.81
CA GLY A 52 -0.99 -17.90 9.07
C GLY A 52 -0.73 -17.07 10.33
N ALA A 53 -0.35 -15.80 10.17
CA ALA A 53 -0.22 -14.80 11.25
C ALA A 53 -1.03 -13.53 10.90
N ASP A 54 -0.35 -12.39 10.69
CA ASP A 54 -0.96 -11.08 10.39
C ASP A 54 -0.71 -10.63 8.93
N ALA A 55 -0.16 -11.49 8.08
CA ALA A 55 0.24 -11.18 6.71
C ALA A 55 -0.34 -12.18 5.69
N GLY A 56 -0.52 -11.69 4.46
CA GLY A 56 -0.88 -12.51 3.31
C GLY A 56 -0.75 -11.70 2.03
N SER A 57 -0.48 -12.37 0.92
CA SER A 57 -0.16 -11.72 -0.35
C SER A 57 -0.96 -12.29 -1.53
N VAL A 58 -1.12 -11.47 -2.57
CA VAL A 58 -1.68 -11.93 -3.85
C VAL A 58 -0.60 -12.73 -4.60
N VAL A 59 -0.89 -13.98 -4.89
CA VAL A 59 -0.01 -14.89 -5.62
C VAL A 59 -0.56 -15.16 -7.02
N SER A 60 0.35 -15.35 -8.00
CA SER A 60 -0.03 -15.71 -9.37
C SER A 60 0.44 -17.13 -9.70
N GLY A 61 -0.49 -18.00 -10.08
CA GLY A 61 -0.16 -19.31 -10.67
C GLY A 61 0.04 -20.46 -9.68
N LEU A 62 -0.27 -20.28 -8.39
CA LEU A 62 -0.28 -21.34 -7.39
C LEU A 62 -1.73 -21.69 -7.05
N ALA A 63 -2.22 -22.80 -7.61
CA ALA A 63 -3.59 -23.30 -7.44
C ALA A 63 -3.98 -23.71 -5.99
N THR A 64 -3.17 -23.33 -5.00
CA THR A 64 -3.33 -23.62 -3.57
C THR A 64 -3.81 -22.42 -2.76
N GLY A 65 -3.78 -21.20 -3.31
CA GLY A 65 -4.27 -19.98 -2.63
C GLY A 65 -5.80 -19.92 -2.52
N LYS A 66 -6.31 -19.24 -1.49
CA LYS A 66 -7.75 -18.94 -1.36
C LYS A 66 -8.12 -17.88 -2.38
N LYS A 67 -9.27 -18.03 -3.03
CA LYS A 67 -9.81 -16.98 -3.91
C LYS A 67 -10.55 -15.96 -3.07
N ILE A 68 -10.10 -14.72 -3.12
CA ILE A 68 -10.72 -13.59 -2.42
C ILE A 68 -11.11 -12.49 -3.41
N PRO A 69 -12.13 -11.68 -3.08
CA PRO A 69 -12.47 -10.52 -3.89
C PRO A 69 -11.33 -9.52 -3.97
N ALA A 70 -11.14 -8.97 -5.17
CA ALA A 70 -10.21 -7.88 -5.42
C ALA A 70 -10.92 -6.73 -6.11
N VAL A 71 -10.46 -5.51 -5.81
CA VAL A 71 -10.93 -4.27 -6.43
C VAL A 71 -9.81 -3.64 -7.23
N ASN A 72 -10.15 -3.09 -8.39
CA ASN A 72 -9.25 -2.23 -9.14
C ASN A 72 -9.05 -0.92 -8.38
N PHE A 73 -7.91 -0.79 -7.70
CA PHE A 73 -7.67 0.34 -6.82
C PHE A 73 -7.53 1.66 -7.59
N ARG A 74 -7.06 1.64 -8.84
CA ARG A 74 -7.09 2.84 -9.69
C ARG A 74 -8.51 3.39 -9.80
N ARG A 75 -9.51 2.52 -10.04
CA ARG A 75 -10.91 2.94 -10.17
C ARG A 75 -11.45 3.53 -8.88
N VAL A 76 -11.05 2.99 -7.73
CA VAL A 76 -11.38 3.54 -6.40
C VAL A 76 -10.84 4.97 -6.29
N ILE A 77 -9.55 5.19 -6.54
CA ILE A 77 -8.94 6.52 -6.46
C ILE A 77 -9.51 7.49 -7.52
N GLU A 78 -9.95 6.99 -8.67
CA GLU A 78 -10.61 7.80 -9.70
C GLU A 78 -11.95 8.38 -9.23
N GLN A 79 -12.63 7.75 -8.26
CA GLN A 79 -13.89 8.25 -7.69
C GLN A 79 -13.68 9.34 -6.65
N GLU A 80 -12.50 9.38 -6.03
CA GLU A 80 -12.16 10.40 -5.03
C GLU A 80 -11.82 11.76 -5.65
N SER A 81 -12.11 12.84 -4.93
CA SER A 81 -11.70 14.18 -5.37
C SER A 81 -10.21 14.42 -5.07
N ILE A 82 -9.83 14.37 -3.79
CA ILE A 82 -8.48 14.47 -3.26
C ILE A 82 -8.37 13.52 -2.07
N ILE A 83 -7.23 12.85 -1.95
CA ILE A 83 -6.91 11.96 -0.83
C ILE A 83 -5.73 12.57 -0.08
N ASP A 84 -5.96 12.92 1.19
CA ASP A 84 -4.92 13.52 2.03
C ASP A 84 -3.77 12.54 2.30
N PHE A 85 -4.07 11.27 2.52
CA PHE A 85 -3.08 10.28 2.91
C PHE A 85 -3.50 8.86 2.50
N ILE A 86 -2.55 8.08 1.99
CA ILE A 86 -2.66 6.62 1.85
C ILE A 86 -1.51 5.97 2.62
N LYS A 87 -1.82 4.97 3.44
CA LYS A 87 -0.86 3.95 3.88
C LYS A 87 -1.10 2.70 3.02
N MET A 88 -0.03 2.20 2.40
CA MET A 88 -0.03 0.99 1.58
C MET A 88 0.94 -0.02 2.19
N ASP A 89 0.41 -1.18 2.49
CA ASP A 89 1.08 -2.29 3.17
C ASP A 89 0.33 -3.55 2.72
N ILE A 90 0.72 -4.08 1.56
CA ILE A 90 -0.06 -5.10 0.82
C ILE A 90 0.81 -6.28 0.40
N GLU A 91 1.89 -6.51 1.15
CA GLU A 91 2.73 -7.70 1.12
C GLU A 91 3.24 -8.07 -0.29
N GLY A 92 3.81 -7.10 -1.02
CA GLY A 92 4.57 -7.34 -2.26
C GLY A 92 3.88 -6.92 -3.56
N ALA A 93 2.62 -6.49 -3.48
CA ALA A 93 1.84 -5.96 -4.59
C ALA A 93 2.04 -4.45 -4.84
N GLU A 94 2.86 -3.77 -4.03
CA GLU A 94 2.91 -2.30 -3.97
C GLU A 94 3.31 -1.69 -5.33
N HIS A 95 4.37 -2.18 -5.97
CA HIS A 95 4.82 -1.60 -7.24
C HIS A 95 3.77 -1.77 -8.36
N GLU A 96 3.07 -2.90 -8.42
CA GLU A 96 2.07 -3.19 -9.46
C GLU A 96 0.87 -2.26 -9.32
N VAL A 97 0.38 -2.10 -8.08
CA VAL A 97 -0.74 -1.20 -7.77
C VAL A 97 -0.36 0.26 -7.98
N ILE A 98 0.79 0.71 -7.47
CA ILE A 98 1.26 2.09 -7.66
C ILE A 98 1.41 2.43 -9.14
N LYS A 99 2.04 1.54 -9.92
CA LYS A 99 2.22 1.71 -11.36
C LYS A 99 0.88 1.75 -12.10
N ALA A 100 -0.05 0.87 -11.75
CA ALA A 100 -1.36 0.80 -12.38
C ALA A 100 -2.22 2.04 -12.11
N MET A 101 -2.08 2.69 -10.95
CA MET A 101 -2.83 3.91 -10.63
C MET A 101 -2.60 5.05 -11.63
N GLY A 102 -1.40 5.18 -12.19
CA GLY A 102 -1.08 6.19 -13.19
C GLY A 102 -1.48 7.61 -12.75
N ALA A 103 -2.21 8.33 -13.61
CA ALA A 103 -2.58 9.74 -13.37
C ALA A 103 -3.42 9.96 -12.10
N SER A 104 -4.08 8.92 -11.57
CA SER A 104 -4.84 9.00 -10.32
C SER A 104 -3.95 9.32 -9.12
N LEU A 105 -2.64 9.03 -9.20
CA LEU A 105 -1.65 9.41 -8.19
C LEU A 105 -1.62 10.92 -7.91
N LYS A 106 -2.01 11.76 -8.87
CA LYS A 106 -2.06 13.22 -8.71
C LYS A 106 -3.10 13.69 -7.69
N LYS A 107 -4.05 12.83 -7.32
CA LYS A 107 -5.06 13.12 -6.31
C LYS A 107 -4.57 12.88 -4.89
N ILE A 108 -3.43 12.21 -4.72
CA ILE A 108 -2.92 11.80 -3.42
C ILE A 108 -1.87 12.80 -2.96
N LYS A 109 -2.08 13.39 -1.79
CA LYS A 109 -1.17 14.39 -1.21
C LYS A 109 0.02 13.75 -0.52
N TYR A 110 -0.23 12.73 0.30
CA TYR A 110 0.79 12.00 1.04
C TYR A 110 0.62 10.49 0.86
N LEU A 111 1.73 9.78 0.78
CA LEU A 111 1.74 8.35 0.59
C LEU A 111 2.82 7.74 1.48
N PHE A 112 2.45 6.73 2.25
CA PHE A 112 3.36 5.83 2.93
C PHE A 112 3.25 4.46 2.30
N ILE A 113 4.38 3.86 1.94
CA ILE A 113 4.45 2.51 1.37
C ILE A 113 5.44 1.70 2.20
N GLU A 114 5.01 0.55 2.70
CA GLU A 114 5.93 -0.49 3.14
C GLU A 114 6.25 -1.39 1.95
N PHE A 115 7.45 -1.23 1.38
CA PHE A 115 7.83 -1.97 0.19
C PHE A 115 8.47 -3.30 0.57
N HIS A 116 7.83 -4.39 0.13
CA HIS A 116 8.28 -5.76 0.37
C HIS A 116 9.07 -6.28 -0.83
N PHE A 117 10.33 -6.69 -0.59
CA PHE A 117 11.15 -7.29 -1.64
C PHE A 117 10.75 -8.76 -1.85
N LYS A 118 10.51 -9.14 -3.10
CA LYS A 118 10.30 -10.54 -3.49
C LYS A 118 11.61 -11.34 -3.32
N GLU A 119 11.51 -12.59 -2.90
CA GLU A 119 12.69 -13.48 -2.70
C GLU A 119 13.44 -13.76 -4.02
N GLU A 120 12.69 -13.80 -5.13
CA GLU A 120 13.20 -14.07 -6.47
C GLU A 120 12.65 -13.06 -7.49
N GLY A 121 13.43 -12.76 -8.52
CA GLY A 121 13.07 -11.82 -9.58
C GLY A 121 13.70 -10.43 -9.44
N ASN A 122 13.23 -9.50 -10.27
CA ASN A 122 13.64 -8.10 -10.18
C ASN A 122 13.09 -7.47 -8.90
N GLN A 123 13.87 -6.60 -8.28
CA GLN A 123 13.49 -5.96 -7.03
C GLN A 123 12.42 -4.87 -7.21
N GLU A 124 12.12 -4.44 -8.45
CA GLU A 124 11.04 -3.52 -8.89
C GLU A 124 10.89 -2.18 -8.13
N LEU A 125 11.74 -1.93 -7.12
CA LEU A 125 11.78 -0.69 -6.36
C LEU A 125 12.10 0.50 -7.27
N ASP A 126 12.99 0.31 -8.25
CA ASP A 126 13.34 1.32 -9.23
C ASP A 126 12.11 1.77 -10.05
N VAL A 127 11.24 0.83 -10.42
CA VAL A 127 9.99 1.11 -11.13
C VAL A 127 9.01 1.89 -10.25
N LEU A 128 8.85 1.49 -8.99
CA LEU A 128 8.02 2.21 -8.03
C LEU A 128 8.51 3.65 -7.82
N LEU A 129 9.80 3.82 -7.51
CA LEU A 129 10.39 5.15 -7.25
C LEU A 129 10.32 6.03 -8.49
N LYS A 130 10.59 5.48 -9.68
CA LYS A 130 10.42 6.21 -10.93
C LYS A 130 8.98 6.67 -11.13
N THR A 131 8.00 5.80 -10.85
CA THR A 131 6.57 6.16 -10.95
C THR A 131 6.22 7.32 -10.04
N LEU A 132 6.70 7.32 -8.79
CA LEU A 132 6.50 8.43 -7.86
C LEU A 132 7.05 9.74 -8.42
N VAL A 133 8.28 9.73 -8.95
CA VAL A 133 8.91 10.92 -9.56
C VAL A 133 8.13 11.41 -10.78
N ASP A 134 7.70 10.49 -11.66
CA ASP A 134 6.94 10.84 -12.87
C ASP A 134 5.60 11.53 -12.54
N TYR A 135 5.05 11.29 -11.35
CA TYR A 135 3.83 11.94 -10.83
C TYR A 135 4.11 13.02 -9.76
N ASN A 136 5.31 13.60 -9.78
CA ASN A 136 5.71 14.75 -8.96
C ASN A 136 5.71 14.50 -7.44
N PHE A 137 5.94 13.26 -7.01
CA PHE A 137 6.21 12.97 -5.61
C PHE A 137 7.70 13.16 -5.31
N HIS A 138 7.97 13.83 -4.19
CA HIS A 138 9.27 13.70 -3.53
C HIS A 138 9.15 12.63 -2.46
N TYR A 139 10.20 11.83 -2.30
CA TYR A 139 10.20 10.72 -1.35
C TYR A 139 11.44 10.69 -0.46
N TYR A 140 11.27 10.07 0.70
CA TYR A 140 12.30 9.76 1.68
C TYR A 140 12.22 8.27 2.00
N LEU A 141 13.37 7.59 1.96
CA LEU A 141 13.48 6.16 2.25
C LEU A 141 14.02 5.95 3.65
N LYS A 142 13.42 5.02 4.37
CA LYS A 142 13.89 4.57 5.68
C LYS A 142 13.89 3.05 5.72
N THR A 143 15.02 2.47 6.09
CA THR A 143 15.09 1.04 6.39
C THR A 143 14.70 0.79 7.85
N GLY A 144 13.91 -0.26 8.07
CA GLY A 144 13.57 -0.75 9.42
C GLY A 144 14.68 -1.59 10.04
N TYR A 145 15.62 -2.10 9.24
CA TYR A 145 16.66 -3.03 9.66
C TYR A 145 18.04 -2.54 9.22
N PRO A 146 18.83 -1.92 10.10
CA PRO A 146 20.19 -1.54 9.77
C PRO A 146 21.00 -2.81 9.46
N VAL A 147 21.46 -2.94 8.22
CA VAL A 147 22.37 -4.03 7.85
C VAL A 147 23.75 -3.66 8.36
N GLU A 148 24.11 -4.12 9.57
CA GLU A 148 25.39 -3.77 10.21
C GLU A 148 26.62 -4.26 9.40
N ARG A 149 26.44 -5.25 8.52
CA ARG A 149 27.52 -5.83 7.69
C ARG A 149 27.01 -6.28 6.31
N PRO A 150 26.69 -5.33 5.41
CA PRO A 150 25.99 -5.63 4.15
C PRO A 150 26.78 -6.48 3.16
N PHE A 151 28.10 -6.57 3.33
CA PHE A 151 28.99 -7.37 2.48
C PHE A 151 29.47 -8.67 3.16
N VAL A 152 29.11 -8.90 4.43
CA VAL A 152 29.52 -10.09 5.20
C VAL A 152 28.35 -11.05 5.38
N LYS A 153 27.17 -10.50 5.64
CA LYS A 153 25.90 -11.20 5.48
C LYS A 153 25.33 -10.76 4.14
N VAL A 154 25.56 -11.55 3.09
CA VAL A 154 24.61 -11.53 1.97
C VAL A 154 23.26 -11.76 2.62
N LEU A 155 22.33 -10.80 2.47
CA LEU A 155 21.01 -10.79 3.12
C LEU A 155 20.53 -12.24 3.23
N GLU A 156 20.49 -12.77 4.45
CA GLU A 156 20.06 -14.16 4.66
C GLU A 156 18.69 -14.26 4.02
N LYS A 157 18.52 -15.18 3.05
CA LYS A 157 17.27 -15.37 2.30
C LYS A 157 16.03 -15.45 3.21
N SER A 158 16.22 -15.83 4.47
CA SER A 158 15.19 -16.06 5.48
C SER A 158 14.53 -14.81 6.06
N LYS A 159 14.92 -13.59 5.67
CA LYS A 159 14.17 -12.37 6.02
C LYS A 159 14.04 -11.45 4.80
N PRO A 160 12.87 -11.38 4.16
CA PRO A 160 12.65 -10.39 3.10
C PRO A 160 12.93 -9.00 3.70
N TYR A 161 13.82 -8.28 3.03
CA TYR A 161 14.13 -6.91 3.40
C TYR A 161 12.91 -6.04 3.11
N GLN A 162 12.64 -5.03 3.93
CA GLN A 162 11.56 -4.06 3.69
C GLN A 162 12.08 -2.63 3.79
N ILE A 163 11.51 -1.73 2.99
CA ILE A 163 11.82 -0.30 3.03
C ILE A 163 10.52 0.48 3.22
N SER A 164 10.52 1.38 4.19
CA SER A 164 9.47 2.38 4.32
C SER A 164 9.76 3.55 3.38
N ILE A 165 8.79 3.86 2.53
CA ILE A 165 8.81 4.98 1.58
C ILE A 165 7.81 6.02 2.06
N TYR A 166 8.30 7.21 2.40
CA TYR A 166 7.46 8.36 2.73
C TYR A 166 7.48 9.31 1.55
N ALA A 167 6.34 9.58 0.94
CA ALA A 167 6.23 10.41 -0.25
C ALA A 167 5.19 11.52 -0.10
N HIS A 168 5.48 12.69 -0.67
CA HIS A 168 4.55 13.80 -0.74
C HIS A 168 4.50 14.41 -2.14
N ASN A 169 3.29 14.60 -2.65
CA ASN A 169 3.07 15.15 -3.98
C ASN A 169 3.28 16.66 -3.96
N GLN A 170 4.26 17.11 -4.72
CA GLN A 170 4.65 18.50 -4.81
C GLN A 170 3.53 19.43 -5.32
N ASP A 171 2.61 18.93 -6.15
CA ASP A 171 1.52 19.73 -6.72
C ASP A 171 0.65 20.41 -5.65
N PHE A 172 0.56 19.82 -4.45
CA PHE A 172 -0.23 20.35 -3.33
C PHE A 172 0.47 21.49 -2.55
N PHE A 173 1.76 21.75 -2.81
CA PHE A 173 2.56 22.70 -2.04
C PHE A 173 3.05 23.91 -2.86
N HIS A 174 2.97 23.85 -4.19
CA HIS A 174 3.53 24.88 -5.08
C HIS A 174 2.71 26.18 -5.16
N ASN A 175 1.47 26.25 -4.65
CA ASN A 175 0.66 27.48 -4.65
C ASN A 175 0.93 28.45 -3.49
N LYS A 176 1.85 28.16 -2.55
CA LYS A 176 2.14 29.08 -1.43
C LYS A 176 3.27 30.09 -1.67
N ALA A 177 4.02 29.98 -2.77
CA ALA A 177 5.17 30.86 -3.03
C ALA A 177 4.83 32.17 -3.79
N VAL A 178 3.64 32.29 -4.39
CA VAL A 178 3.26 33.44 -5.23
C VAL A 178 2.43 34.49 -4.47
N GLN A 179 1.92 34.19 -3.27
CA GLN A 179 1.11 35.15 -2.48
C GLN A 179 1.88 35.93 -1.41
N ASN A 180 3.20 35.75 -1.31
CA ASN A 180 4.06 36.46 -0.35
C ASN A 180 5.17 37.28 -1.02
N LYS A 181 4.89 37.88 -2.18
CA LYS A 181 5.73 38.93 -2.78
C LYS A 181 4.91 40.18 -3.04
#